data_AF-A0A1M6CII7-F1
#
_entry.id   AF-A0A1M6CII7-F1
#
_cell.length_a   1.000
_cell.length_b   1.000
_cell.length_c   1.000
_cell.angle_alpha   90.00
_cell.angle_beta   90.00
_cell.angle_gamma   90.00
#
_symmetry.space_group_name_H-M   'P 1'
#
loop_
_entity.id
_entity.type
_entity.pdbx_description
1 polymer ?
#
loop_
_entity_poly.entity_id
_entity_poly.type
_entity_poly.pdbx_seq_one_letter_code
_entity_poly.pdbx_strand_id
1 'polypeptide(L)'
;MSKYFVVKKHAIVAERPFLLVAHHTNTIGRTLLTEKDIIDQYEVSTIILVHTAENLEQIRELTQWLKEHMREVVQPSSDRYYTLINLVAIFENHIPEDARQFSENYTLRKSFLFSLRGWAQAGLTCVCLPDRKAFCGKGVQDMKQLFAPSPDHESSHSGPAQAQTEQSVVKYTPFNEEAV
;
A
#
# COMPACT_ATOMS: atom_id res chain seq x y z
N MET A 1 -10.95 -11.50 -8.21
CA MET A 1 -11.06 -10.06 -8.50
C MET A 1 -9.66 -9.46 -8.52
N SER A 2 -9.27 -8.85 -9.63
CA SER A 2 -8.02 -8.08 -9.75
C SER A 2 -8.11 -6.83 -8.87
N LYS A 3 -7.15 -6.63 -7.97
CA LYS A 3 -7.03 -5.37 -7.20
C LYS A 3 -6.32 -4.36 -8.08
N TYR A 4 -7.02 -3.31 -8.52
CA TYR A 4 -6.41 -2.24 -9.30
C TYR A 4 -5.89 -1.16 -8.36
N PHE A 5 -4.56 -1.02 -8.27
CA PHE A 5 -3.95 0.04 -7.48
C PHE A 5 -3.85 1.33 -8.30
N VAL A 6 -4.24 2.44 -7.70
CA VAL A 6 -3.86 3.77 -8.16
C VAL A 6 -2.45 4.05 -7.63
N VAL A 7 -1.47 4.10 -8.54
CA VAL A 7 -0.05 4.26 -8.18
C VAL A 7 0.43 5.67 -8.53
N LYS A 8 1.07 6.32 -7.58
CA LYS A 8 1.70 7.64 -7.72
C LYS A 8 3.20 7.53 -7.42
N LYS A 9 4.04 8.05 -8.31
CA LYS A 9 5.50 8.12 -8.12
C LYS A 9 5.87 9.43 -7.42
N HIS A 10 6.89 9.40 -6.56
CA HIS A 10 7.43 10.58 -5.88
C HIS A 10 6.34 11.39 -5.15
N ALA A 11 5.41 10.70 -4.51
CA ALA A 11 4.30 11.34 -3.81
C ALA A 11 4.74 11.82 -2.42
N ILE A 12 4.15 12.92 -1.97
CA ILE A 12 4.29 13.42 -0.61
C ILE A 12 3.05 13.04 0.16
N VAL A 13 3.23 12.38 1.31
CA VAL A 13 2.17 11.98 2.23
C VAL A 13 2.53 12.51 3.60
N ALA A 14 1.65 13.29 4.23
CA ALA A 14 1.90 13.94 5.53
C ALA A 14 3.33 14.50 5.63
N GLU A 15 3.66 15.38 4.68
CA GLU A 15 4.93 16.10 4.54
C GLU A 15 6.18 15.23 4.30
N ARG A 16 6.02 13.91 4.18
CA ARG A 16 7.11 12.97 3.89
C ARG A 16 7.11 12.50 2.43
N PRO A 17 8.25 12.55 1.73
CA PRO A 17 8.35 12.00 0.38
C PRO A 17 8.41 10.47 0.38
N PHE A 18 7.81 9.85 -0.63
CA PHE A 18 7.84 8.42 -0.90
C PHE A 18 8.18 8.15 -2.36
N LEU A 19 8.95 7.10 -2.63
CA LEU A 19 9.28 6.68 -3.99
C LEU A 19 8.01 6.34 -4.78
N LEU A 20 7.14 5.58 -4.13
CA LEU A 20 5.88 5.12 -4.68
C LEU A 20 4.83 5.11 -3.57
N VAL A 21 3.62 5.50 -3.95
CA VAL A 21 2.43 5.35 -3.12
C VAL A 21 1.38 4.64 -3.96
N ALA A 22 0.83 3.55 -3.44
CA ALA A 22 -0.24 2.81 -4.10
C ALA A 22 -1.46 2.73 -3.19
N HIS A 23 -2.63 3.01 -3.76
CA HIS A 23 -3.90 2.94 -3.05
C HIS A 23 -4.88 2.03 -3.78
N HIS A 24 -5.62 1.24 -3.02
CA HIS A 24 -6.75 0.48 -3.52
C HIS A 24 -7.86 0.51 -2.47
N THR A 25 -9.06 0.88 -2.88
CA THR A 25 -10.24 0.81 -2.02
C THR A 25 -11.22 -0.16 -2.65
N ASN A 26 -11.75 -1.06 -1.83
CA ASN A 26 -12.87 -1.91 -2.21
C ASN A 26 -14.02 -1.64 -1.26
N THR A 27 -15.23 -1.78 -1.77
CA THR A 27 -16.43 -1.62 -0.98
C THR A 27 -17.08 -2.98 -0.77
N ILE A 28 -17.36 -3.31 0.49
CA ILE A 28 -18.00 -4.56 0.90
C ILE A 28 -19.39 -4.21 1.39
N GLY A 29 -20.41 -4.76 0.75
CA GLY A 29 -21.80 -4.61 1.15
C GLY A 29 -22.40 -5.92 1.65
N ARG A 30 -23.33 -5.85 2.61
CA ARG A 30 -24.27 -6.93 2.92
C ARG A 30 -25.61 -6.58 2.32
N THR A 31 -26.23 -7.54 1.64
CA THR A 31 -27.56 -7.40 1.04
C THR A 31 -28.53 -8.36 1.71
N LEU A 32 -29.82 -8.00 1.81
CA LEU A 32 -30.84 -8.92 2.35
C LEU A 32 -31.20 -10.03 1.36
N LEU A 33 -31.74 -9.65 0.20
CA LEU A 33 -32.35 -10.56 -0.77
C LEU A 33 -31.82 -10.31 -2.18
N THR A 34 -31.71 -9.04 -2.56
CA THR A 34 -31.17 -8.62 -3.87
C THR A 34 -30.02 -7.63 -3.72
N GLU A 35 -29.22 -7.45 -4.78
CA GLU A 35 -28.14 -6.44 -4.82
C GLU A 35 -28.64 -4.99 -4.59
N LYS A 36 -29.97 -4.77 -4.68
CA LYS A 36 -30.61 -3.48 -4.39
C LYS A 36 -30.98 -3.30 -2.92
N ASP A 37 -30.98 -4.37 -2.14
CA ASP A 37 -31.38 -4.37 -0.72
C ASP A 37 -30.14 -4.30 0.19
N ILE A 38 -29.34 -3.24 0.05
CA ILE A 38 -28.11 -3.05 0.82
C ILE A 38 -28.47 -2.73 2.27
N ILE A 39 -28.06 -3.60 3.19
CA ILE A 39 -28.21 -3.42 4.65
C ILE A 39 -27.13 -2.48 5.16
N ASP A 40 -25.90 -2.81 4.80
CA ASP A 40 -24.69 -2.15 5.29
C ASP A 40 -23.65 -2.17 4.17
N GLN A 41 -22.89 -1.08 4.06
CA GLN A 41 -21.81 -0.93 3.09
C GLN A 41 -20.61 -0.28 3.75
N TYR A 42 -19.43 -0.86 3.54
CA TYR A 42 -18.21 -0.42 4.19
C TYR A 42 -17.02 -0.44 3.23
N GLU A 43 -16.16 0.55 3.33
CA GLU A 43 -14.90 0.60 2.60
C GLU A 43 -13.78 -0.11 3.34
N VAL A 44 -13.03 -0.93 2.59
CA VAL A 44 -11.75 -1.48 2.99
C VAL A 44 -10.68 -0.91 2.07
N SER A 45 -9.75 -0.16 2.66
CA SER A 45 -8.65 0.47 1.94
C SER A 45 -7.34 -0.26 2.17
N THR A 46 -6.50 -0.28 1.14
CA THR A 46 -5.11 -0.72 1.18
C THR A 46 -4.23 0.43 0.73
N ILE A 47 -3.20 0.73 1.54
CA ILE A 47 -2.21 1.76 1.27
C ILE A 47 -0.83 1.12 1.27
N ILE A 48 -0.04 1.34 0.24
CA ILE A 48 1.35 0.91 0.16
C ILE A 48 2.20 2.18 0.07
N LEU A 49 3.14 2.34 1.00
CA LEU A 49 4.06 3.46 1.05
C LEU A 49 5.48 2.93 0.90
N VAL A 50 6.16 3.32 -0.18
CA VAL A 50 7.48 2.77 -0.54
C VAL A 50 8.57 3.79 -0.28
N HIS A 51 9.57 3.41 0.51
CA HIS A 51 10.71 4.23 0.88
C HIS A 51 11.99 3.39 0.86
N THR A 52 13.16 4.02 0.69
CA THR A 52 14.45 3.32 0.85
C THR A 52 14.83 3.19 2.33
N ALA A 53 15.64 2.18 2.65
CA ALA A 53 16.25 2.06 3.97
C ALA A 53 17.61 1.37 3.85
N GLU A 54 18.52 1.73 4.74
CA GLU A 54 19.86 1.15 4.83
C GLU A 54 20.07 0.37 6.14
N ASN A 55 19.32 0.72 7.18
CA ASN A 55 19.48 0.17 8.53
C ASN A 55 18.17 0.21 9.34
N LEU A 56 18.22 -0.37 10.53
CA LEU A 56 17.09 -0.44 11.46
C LEU A 56 16.59 0.94 11.91
N GLU A 57 17.49 1.92 12.10
CA GLU A 57 17.09 3.25 12.58
C GLU A 57 16.20 3.98 11.57
N GLN A 58 16.49 3.86 10.28
CA GLN A 58 15.62 4.41 9.23
C GLN A 58 14.25 3.71 9.18
N ILE A 59 14.19 2.39 9.41
CA ILE A 59 12.90 1.70 9.57
C ILE A 59 12.15 2.23 10.79
N ARG A 60 12.84 2.40 11.93
CA ARG A 60 12.23 2.91 13.17
C ARG A 60 11.67 4.31 12.96
N GLU A 61 12.44 5.19 12.35
CA GLU A 61 12.01 6.54 11.97
C GLU A 61 10.73 6.50 11.11
N LEU A 62 10.71 5.66 10.06
CA LEU A 62 9.54 5.52 9.19
C LEU A 62 8.31 5.02 9.96
N THR A 63 8.48 4.02 10.83
CA THR A 63 7.36 3.48 11.62
C THR A 63 6.85 4.45 12.69
N GLN A 64 7.75 5.25 13.27
CA GLN A 64 7.40 6.29 14.23
C GLN A 64 6.64 7.43 13.53
N TRP A 65 7.12 7.87 12.37
CA TRP A 65 6.42 8.83 11.52
C TRP A 65 4.99 8.37 11.22
N LEU A 66 4.79 7.09 10.83
CA LEU A 66 3.45 6.57 10.53
C LEU A 66 2.55 6.60 11.77
N LYS A 67 3.09 6.28 12.95
CA LYS A 67 2.34 6.30 14.21
C LYS A 67 1.82 7.71 14.53
N GLU A 68 2.65 8.72 14.31
CA GLU A 68 2.31 10.13 14.53
C GLU A 68 1.29 10.64 13.50
N HIS A 69 1.48 10.31 12.22
CA HIS A 69 0.69 10.83 11.10
C HIS A 69 -0.45 9.90 10.66
N MET A 70 -0.76 8.86 11.44
CA MET A 70 -1.73 7.83 11.08
C MET A 70 -3.10 8.39 10.67
N ARG A 71 -3.55 9.49 11.29
CA ARG A 71 -4.83 10.11 10.96
C ARG A 71 -4.83 10.77 9.58
N GLU A 72 -3.73 11.39 9.19
CA GLU A 72 -3.55 12.05 7.89
C GLU A 72 -3.37 11.02 6.77
N VAL A 73 -2.67 9.92 7.07
CA VAL A 73 -2.48 8.80 6.13
C VAL A 73 -3.80 8.07 5.86
N VAL A 74 -4.56 7.75 6.92
CA VAL A 74 -5.79 6.95 6.80
C VAL A 74 -7.00 7.78 6.39
N GLN A 75 -7.05 9.05 6.77
CA GLN A 75 -8.20 9.95 6.58
C GLN A 75 -9.53 9.30 7.03
N PRO A 76 -9.65 8.90 8.31
CA PRO A 76 -10.76 8.08 8.79
C PRO A 76 -12.12 8.78 8.61
N SER A 77 -13.09 8.03 8.10
CA SER A 77 -14.48 8.45 7.86
C SER A 77 -15.47 7.43 8.43
N SER A 78 -16.76 7.73 8.43
CA SER A 78 -17.82 6.78 8.82
C SER A 78 -17.86 5.56 7.92
N ASP A 79 -17.57 5.76 6.64
CA ASP A 79 -17.73 4.73 5.62
C ASP A 79 -16.48 3.85 5.53
N ARG A 80 -15.34 4.34 6.03
CA ARG A 80 -14.07 3.63 6.08
C ARG A 80 -13.98 2.73 7.30
N TYR A 81 -14.37 1.48 7.10
CA TYR A 81 -14.32 0.48 8.15
C TYR A 81 -12.88 0.06 8.48
N TYR A 82 -12.08 -0.25 7.47
CA TYR A 82 -10.71 -0.78 7.68
C TYR A 82 -9.71 -0.22 6.69
N THR A 83 -8.51 0.10 7.17
CA THR A 83 -7.37 0.43 6.33
C THR A 83 -6.17 -0.45 6.68
N LEU A 84 -5.67 -1.19 5.70
CA LEU A 84 -4.43 -1.94 5.80
C LEU A 84 -3.30 -1.15 5.14
N ILE A 85 -2.26 -0.84 5.90
CA ILE A 85 -1.11 -0.07 5.46
C ILE A 85 0.10 -1.02 5.40
N ASN A 86 0.81 -1.01 4.27
CA ASN A 86 2.08 -1.70 4.13
C ASN A 86 3.18 -0.67 3.88
N LEU A 87 4.04 -0.51 4.88
CA LEU A 87 5.28 0.23 4.73
C LEU A 87 6.28 -0.69 4.02
N VAL A 88 6.75 -0.28 2.84
CA VAL A 88 7.73 -1.04 2.08
C VAL A 88 9.07 -0.33 2.17
N ALA A 89 10.05 -1.01 2.77
CA ALA A 89 11.43 -0.55 2.87
C ALA A 89 12.29 -1.26 1.82
N ILE A 90 12.86 -0.51 0.87
CA ILE A 90 13.75 -1.02 -0.17
C ILE A 90 15.19 -0.86 0.30
N PHE A 91 15.91 -1.98 0.31
CA PHE A 91 17.34 -2.05 0.62
C PHE A 91 18.14 -2.28 -0.67
N GLU A 92 19.04 -1.34 -0.97
CA GLU A 92 20.01 -1.46 -2.07
C GLU A 92 21.14 -2.44 -1.73
N ASN A 93 21.40 -2.63 -0.43
CA ASN A 93 22.35 -3.61 0.11
C ASN A 93 21.61 -4.75 0.81
N HIS A 94 22.33 -5.73 1.37
CA HIS A 94 21.71 -6.76 2.20
C HIS A 94 20.99 -6.15 3.42
N ILE A 95 19.85 -6.74 3.78
CA ILE A 95 19.07 -6.31 4.94
C ILE A 95 19.80 -6.73 6.22
N PRO A 96 20.11 -5.80 7.13
CA PRO A 96 20.64 -6.14 8.45
C PRO A 96 19.67 -7.07 9.22
N GLU A 97 20.21 -8.06 9.94
CA GLU A 97 19.37 -9.08 10.61
C GLU A 97 18.44 -8.47 11.67
N ASP A 98 18.87 -7.42 12.35
CA ASP A 98 18.06 -6.68 13.31
C ASP A 98 16.89 -5.91 12.64
N ALA A 99 17.15 -5.27 11.50
CA ALA A 99 16.14 -4.64 10.66
C ALA A 99 15.11 -5.67 10.16
N ARG A 100 15.59 -6.85 9.75
CA ARG A 100 14.74 -7.97 9.34
C ARG A 100 13.85 -8.44 10.50
N GLN A 101 14.42 -8.77 11.65
CA GLN A 101 13.65 -9.24 12.81
C GLN A 101 12.63 -8.22 13.31
N PHE A 102 13.00 -6.94 13.31
CA PHE A 102 12.06 -5.86 13.62
C PHE A 102 10.90 -5.83 12.63
N SER A 103 11.20 -5.85 11.32
CA SER A 103 10.18 -5.79 10.28
C SER A 103 9.22 -6.98 10.30
N GLU A 104 9.71 -8.19 10.60
CA GLU A 104 8.90 -9.41 10.65
C GLU A 104 7.82 -9.36 11.74
N ASN A 105 8.12 -8.67 12.85
CA ASN A 105 7.27 -8.60 14.03
C ASN A 105 6.52 -7.27 14.19
N TYR A 106 6.86 -6.26 13.40
CA TYR A 106 6.20 -4.96 13.47
C TYR A 106 4.71 -5.08 13.10
N THR A 107 3.86 -4.57 13.99
CA THR A 107 2.45 -4.38 13.73
C THR A 107 1.99 -3.18 14.53
N LEU A 108 1.33 -2.24 13.85
CA LEU A 108 0.72 -1.07 14.47
C LEU A 108 -0.78 -1.13 14.22
N ARG A 109 -1.58 -0.92 15.26
CA ARG A 109 -3.03 -0.85 15.18
C ARG A 109 -3.52 0.44 15.79
N LYS A 110 -4.49 1.10 15.15
CA LYS A 110 -5.12 2.31 15.65
C LYS A 110 -6.62 2.27 15.35
N SER A 111 -7.46 2.40 16.37
CA SER A 111 -8.88 2.68 16.19
C SER A 111 -9.11 4.19 16.16
N PHE A 112 -10.14 4.62 15.45
CA PHE A 112 -10.52 6.03 15.37
C PHE A 112 -11.90 6.22 15.96
N LEU A 113 -12.01 7.15 16.92
CA LEU A 113 -13.24 7.47 17.66
C LEU A 113 -13.93 6.22 18.21
N PHE A 114 -13.24 5.46 19.08
CA PHE A 114 -13.76 4.20 19.65
C PHE A 114 -14.25 3.21 18.57
N SER A 115 -13.57 3.18 17.42
CA SER A 115 -13.90 2.37 16.24
C SER A 115 -15.16 2.79 15.47
N LEU A 116 -15.82 3.89 15.84
CA LEU A 116 -16.94 4.46 15.08
C LEU A 116 -16.52 5.05 13.73
N ARG A 117 -15.22 5.32 13.53
CA ARG A 117 -14.64 5.72 12.24
C ARG A 117 -13.63 4.68 11.73
N GLY A 118 -13.89 3.43 12.08
CA GLY A 118 -13.07 2.29 11.70
C GLY A 118 -11.74 2.19 12.45
N TRP A 119 -10.88 1.33 11.90
CA TRP A 119 -9.56 1.02 12.40
C TRP A 119 -8.54 0.92 11.26
N ALA A 120 -7.28 1.14 11.59
CA ALA A 120 -6.16 0.89 10.71
C ALA A 120 -5.19 -0.11 11.32
N GLN A 121 -4.60 -0.94 10.47
CA GLN A 121 -3.47 -1.80 10.79
C GLN A 121 -2.34 -1.47 9.83
N ALA A 122 -1.11 -1.41 10.34
CA ALA A 122 0.09 -1.28 9.53
C ALA A 122 1.06 -2.43 9.82
N GLY A 123 1.74 -2.87 8.77
CA GLY A 123 2.89 -3.78 8.84
C GLY A 123 4.02 -3.31 7.92
N LEU A 124 5.13 -4.05 7.94
CA LEU A 124 6.32 -3.77 7.15
C LEU A 124 6.57 -4.89 6.12
N THR A 125 7.09 -4.49 4.96
CA THR A 125 7.69 -5.38 3.97
C THR A 125 9.08 -4.86 3.64
N CYS A 126 10.11 -5.68 3.80
CA CYS A 126 11.47 -5.34 3.36
C CYS A 126 11.75 -5.98 2.01
N VAL A 127 12.26 -5.21 1.06
CA VAL A 127 12.66 -5.69 -0.26
C VAL A 127 14.17 -5.54 -0.37
N CYS A 128 14.88 -6.66 -0.58
CA CYS A 128 16.31 -6.68 -0.81
C CYS A 128 16.57 -6.77 -2.32
N LEU A 129 17.14 -5.71 -2.91
CA LEU A 129 17.44 -5.70 -4.33
C LEU A 129 18.53 -6.71 -4.72
N PRO A 130 19.66 -6.83 -4.00
CA PRO A 130 20.69 -7.84 -4.31
C PRO A 130 20.16 -9.27 -4.25
N ASP A 131 19.39 -9.60 -3.22
CA ASP A 131 18.86 -10.95 -3.01
C ASP A 131 17.61 -11.25 -3.86
N ARG A 132 17.05 -10.25 -4.53
CA ARG A 132 15.76 -10.29 -5.26
C ARG A 132 14.64 -10.92 -4.42
N LYS A 133 14.60 -10.59 -3.13
CA LYS A 133 13.69 -11.18 -2.15
C LYS A 133 12.91 -10.12 -1.41
N ALA A 134 11.65 -10.43 -1.12
CA ALA A 134 10.81 -9.67 -0.23
C ALA A 134 10.52 -10.46 1.05
N PHE A 135 10.69 -9.81 2.20
CA PHE A 135 10.36 -10.32 3.53
C PHE A 135 9.16 -9.52 4.04
N CYS A 136 7.99 -10.16 4.06
CA CYS A 136 6.77 -9.56 4.59
C CYS A 136 6.65 -9.86 6.08
N GLY A 137 6.35 -8.82 6.87
CA GLY A 137 6.02 -8.98 8.27
C GLY A 137 4.63 -9.56 8.49
N LYS A 138 4.41 -10.09 9.70
CA LYS A 138 3.17 -10.79 10.10
C LYS A 138 1.90 -9.97 9.83
N GLY A 139 1.95 -8.66 10.06
CA GLY A 139 0.81 -7.75 9.87
C GLY A 139 0.37 -7.53 8.42
N VAL A 140 1.17 -7.96 7.44
CA VAL A 140 0.95 -7.74 5.99
C VAL A 140 1.26 -8.99 5.15
N GLN A 141 1.26 -10.19 5.75
CA GLN A 141 1.59 -11.44 5.04
C GLN A 141 0.72 -11.68 3.80
N ASP A 142 -0.55 -11.29 3.85
CA ASP A 142 -1.49 -11.43 2.72
C ASP A 142 -1.05 -10.64 1.48
N MET A 143 -0.11 -9.70 1.63
CA MET A 143 0.46 -8.92 0.52
C MET A 143 1.74 -9.52 -0.07
N LYS A 144 2.24 -10.64 0.45
CA LYS A 144 3.53 -11.22 0.03
C LYS A 144 3.64 -11.45 -1.48
N GLN A 145 2.55 -11.89 -2.10
CA GLN A 145 2.49 -12.14 -3.53
C GLN A 145 2.65 -10.87 -4.39
N LEU A 146 2.33 -9.68 -3.85
CA LEU A 146 2.51 -8.41 -4.56
C LEU A 146 3.99 -8.04 -4.74
N PHE A 147 4.87 -8.59 -3.92
CA PHE A 147 6.31 -8.30 -3.91
C PHE A 147 7.15 -9.54 -4.26
N ALA A 148 6.50 -10.63 -4.68
CA ALA A 148 7.22 -11.77 -5.21
C ALA A 148 7.94 -11.36 -6.51
N PRO A 149 9.21 -11.72 -6.71
CA PRO A 149 9.90 -11.47 -7.96
C PRO A 149 9.11 -12.11 -9.10
N SER A 150 8.91 -11.37 -10.19
CA SER A 150 8.31 -11.93 -11.41
C SER A 150 9.26 -13.01 -11.97
N PRO A 151 8.73 -14.17 -12.41
CA PRO A 151 9.56 -15.22 -13.01
C PRO A 151 10.28 -14.81 -14.31
N ASP A 152 9.91 -13.68 -14.93
CA ASP A 152 10.33 -13.35 -16.31
C ASP A 152 11.54 -12.40 -16.44
N HIS A 153 12.43 -12.31 -15.44
CA HIS A 153 13.67 -11.55 -15.60
C HIS A 153 14.93 -12.28 -15.10
N GLU A 154 15.13 -13.48 -15.63
CA GLU A 154 16.47 -13.99 -15.87
C GLU A 154 17.08 -13.26 -17.07
N SER A 155 18.06 -12.40 -16.78
CA SER A 155 19.05 -11.76 -17.67
C SER A 155 18.83 -11.82 -19.19
N SER A 156 18.51 -10.67 -19.78
CA SER A 156 18.82 -10.38 -21.19
C SER A 156 19.62 -9.09 -21.26
N HIS A 157 20.92 -9.18 -20.99
CA HIS A 157 21.87 -8.18 -21.49
C HIS A 157 22.28 -8.60 -22.92
N SER A 158 21.74 -7.92 -23.94
CA SER A 158 22.44 -7.63 -25.20
C SER A 158 21.59 -6.76 -26.14
N GLY A 159 22.10 -5.56 -26.47
CA GLY A 159 21.73 -4.80 -27.69
C GLY A 159 20.70 -3.67 -27.54
N PRO A 160 20.90 -2.48 -28.18
CA PRO A 160 20.03 -1.31 -27.99
C PRO A 160 18.86 -1.21 -28.99
N ALA A 161 17.86 -0.40 -28.59
CA ALA A 161 16.69 0.10 -29.32
C ALA A 161 15.50 -0.88 -29.45
N GLN A 162 14.22 -0.50 -29.29
CA GLN A 162 13.55 0.75 -29.61
C GLN A 162 12.39 1.07 -28.64
N ALA A 163 12.05 2.37 -28.55
CA ALA A 163 10.83 2.85 -27.93
C ALA A 163 9.60 2.40 -28.72
N GLN A 164 8.62 1.80 -28.05
CA GLN A 164 7.27 1.64 -28.60
C GLN A 164 6.24 2.21 -27.62
N THR A 165 5.59 3.26 -28.09
CA THR A 165 4.46 3.94 -27.52
C THR A 165 3.21 3.14 -27.86
N GLU A 166 2.49 2.61 -26.88
CA GLU A 166 1.12 2.13 -27.09
C GLU A 166 0.16 2.97 -26.24
N GLN A 167 -0.49 3.90 -26.92
CA GLN A 167 -1.66 4.62 -26.43
C GLN A 167 -2.87 3.68 -26.53
N SER A 168 -3.44 3.29 -25.38
CA SER A 168 -4.80 2.76 -25.33
C SER A 168 -5.72 3.83 -24.75
N VAL A 169 -6.49 4.44 -25.65
CA VAL A 169 -7.53 5.44 -25.36
C VAL A 169 -8.70 4.72 -24.69
N VAL A 170 -8.99 5.04 -23.43
CA VAL A 170 -10.27 4.70 -22.79
C VAL A 170 -11.01 5.99 -22.49
N LYS A 171 -12.20 6.12 -23.09
CA LYS A 171 -13.07 7.30 -23.01
C LYS A 171 -13.53 7.53 -21.57
N TYR A 172 -13.30 8.74 -21.07
CA TYR A 172 -13.86 9.25 -19.82
C TYR A 172 -15.20 9.94 -20.11
N THR A 173 -16.26 9.54 -19.42
CA THR A 173 -17.50 10.32 -19.31
C THR A 173 -17.44 11.14 -18.02
N PRO A 174 -17.46 12.49 -18.10
CA PRO A 174 -17.52 13.33 -16.90
C PRO A 174 -18.89 13.23 -16.24
N PHE A 175 -18.86 13.21 -14.92
CA PHE A 175 -20.02 13.33 -14.03
C PHE A 175 -20.55 14.78 -14.14
N ASN A 176 -21.83 14.95 -14.46
CA ASN A 176 -22.47 16.27 -14.50
C ASN A 176 -22.53 16.84 -13.07
N GLU A 177 -21.90 18.00 -12.87
CA GLU A 177 -22.39 19.02 -11.94
C GLU A 177 -23.65 19.63 -12.54
N GLU A 178 -24.78 19.54 -11.84
CA GLU A 178 -25.74 20.65 -11.84
C GLU A 178 -26.24 20.86 -10.41
N ALA A 179 -26.00 22.09 -9.94
CA ALA A 179 -26.67 22.72 -8.83
C ALA A 179 -28.08 23.14 -9.26
N VAL A 180 -29.09 22.89 -8.41
CA VAL A 180 -30.05 23.87 -7.85
C VAL A 180 -30.64 23.23 -6.59
#